data_AF-A0A838SJW5-F1
#
_entry.id   AF-A0A838SJW5-F1
#
_cell.length_a   1.000
_cell.length_b   1.000
_cell.length_c   1.000
_cell.angle_alpha   90.00
_cell.angle_beta   90.00
_cell.angle_gamma   90.00
#
_symmetry.space_group_name_H-M   'P 1'
#
loop_
_entity.id
_entity.type
_entity.pdbx_description
1 polymer ?
#
loop_
_entity_poly.entity_id
_entity_poly.type
_entity_poly.pdbx_seq_one_letter_code
_entity_poly.pdbx_strand_id
1 'polypeptide(L)'
;MSQRRRLGVMGGTFDPIHHGHLVAASEVAALFGLEEVIFVPTGTPWQKVHERVADAEDRYLMAVVATASNPRFSVSRIDVDRPGPTYTIDTL
;
A
#
# COMPACT_ATOMS: atom_id res chain seq x y z
N MET A 1 30.46 2.80 -0.76
CA MET A 1 29.52 2.04 -1.61
C MET A 1 28.13 2.32 -1.10
N SER A 2 27.22 2.87 -1.91
CA SER A 2 25.82 3.05 -1.50
C SER A 2 25.17 1.66 -1.43
N GLN A 3 24.70 1.26 -0.25
CA GLN A 3 23.95 0.01 -0.11
C GLN A 3 22.62 0.16 -0.87
N ARG A 4 22.20 -0.86 -1.63
CA ARG A 4 20.87 -0.87 -2.27
C ARG A 4 19.82 -0.99 -1.17
N ARG A 5 18.89 -0.04 -1.13
CA ARG A 5 17.76 -0.04 -0.20
C ARG A 5 16.90 -1.29 -0.42
N ARG A 6 16.52 -1.97 0.66
CA ARG A 6 15.58 -3.11 0.62
C ARG A 6 14.16 -2.65 0.88
N LEU A 7 13.35 -2.58 -0.19
CA LEU A 7 11.98 -2.11 -0.14
C LEU A 7 10.99 -3.27 -0.34
N GLY A 8 9.92 -3.28 0.44
CA GLY A 8 8.72 -4.08 0.19
C GLY A 8 7.62 -3.22 -0.40
N VAL A 9 6.85 -3.76 -1.34
CA VAL A 9 5.65 -3.10 -1.87
C VAL A 9 4.44 -3.94 -1.47
N MET A 10 3.51 -3.34 -0.73
CA MET A 10 2.28 -3.97 -0.29
C MET A 10 1.09 -3.28 -0.98
N GLY A 11 0.68 -3.82 -2.12
CA GLY A 11 -0.53 -3.39 -2.81
C GLY A 11 -1.79 -3.92 -2.13
N GLY A 12 -2.84 -3.11 -2.10
CA GLY A 12 -4.13 -3.55 -1.57
C GLY A 12 -5.22 -2.50 -1.74
N THR A 13 -6.48 -2.94 -1.73
CA THR A 13 -7.60 -2.00 -1.72
C THR A 13 -7.69 -1.28 -0.38
N PHE A 14 -7.42 -1.95 0.76
CA PHE A 14 -7.48 -1.32 2.08
C PHE A 14 -8.81 -0.61 2.35
N ASP A 15 -9.92 -1.35 2.26
CA ASP A 15 -11.28 -0.84 2.43
C ASP A 15 -11.99 -1.43 3.69
N PRO A 16 -11.61 -1.02 4.92
CA PRO A 16 -10.48 -0.15 5.28
C PRO A 16 -9.18 -0.92 5.56
N ILE A 17 -8.07 -0.20 5.72
CA ILE A 17 -6.85 -0.78 6.32
C ILE A 17 -7.12 -1.25 7.76
N HIS A 18 -6.41 -2.28 8.23
CA HIS A 18 -6.63 -2.88 9.55
C HIS A 18 -5.38 -3.61 10.05
N HIS A 19 -5.37 -4.07 11.31
CA HIS A 19 -4.21 -4.72 11.94
C HIS A 19 -3.64 -5.91 11.15
N GLY A 20 -4.49 -6.73 10.51
CA GLY A 20 -4.01 -7.80 9.64
C GLY A 20 -3.02 -7.33 8.55
N HIS A 21 -3.26 -6.18 7.93
CA HIS A 21 -2.34 -5.60 6.94
C HIS A 21 -1.03 -5.12 7.59
N LEU A 22 -1.14 -4.42 8.72
CA LEU A 22 0.01 -3.83 9.42
C LEU A 22 0.94 -4.89 9.99
N VAL A 23 0.38 -5.95 10.58
CA VAL A 23 1.13 -7.09 11.10
C VAL A 23 1.83 -7.81 9.96
N ALA A 24 1.13 -8.13 8.86
CA ALA A 24 1.74 -8.79 7.71
C ALA A 24 2.93 -8.00 7.15
N ALA A 25 2.78 -6.68 6.97
CA ALA A 25 3.87 -5.80 6.52
C ALA A 25 5.05 -5.81 7.50
N SER A 26 4.78 -5.78 8.81
CA SER A 26 5.82 -5.77 9.86
C SER A 26 6.59 -7.09 9.89
N GLU A 27 5.89 -8.22 9.81
CA GLU A 27 6.48 -9.56 9.80
C GLU A 27 7.36 -9.76 8.57
N VAL A 28 6.86 -9.41 7.37
CA VAL A 28 7.65 -9.49 6.14
C VAL A 28 8.87 -8.56 6.21
N ALA A 29 8.73 -7.35 6.74
CA ALA A 29 9.86 -6.44 6.93
C ALA A 29 10.94 -7.05 7.84
N ALA A 30 10.54 -7.69 8.94
CA ALA A 30 11.46 -8.34 9.85
C ALA A 30 12.13 -9.57 9.22
N LEU A 31 11.35 -10.46 8.59
CA LEU A 31 11.83 -11.72 8.02
C LEU A 31 12.85 -11.52 6.88
N PHE A 32 12.64 -10.51 6.04
CA PHE A 32 13.50 -10.25 4.88
C PHE A 32 14.53 -9.12 5.09
N GLY A 33 14.53 -8.50 6.28
CA GLY A 33 15.38 -7.36 6.60
C GLY A 33 15.11 -6.19 5.67
N LEU A 34 13.83 -5.84 5.47
CA LEU A 34 13.44 -4.68 4.68
C LEU A 34 13.66 -3.40 5.49
N GLU A 35 14.17 -2.37 4.83
CA GLU A 35 14.32 -1.04 5.40
C GLU A 35 12.98 -0.31 5.45
N GLU A 36 12.11 -0.56 4.47
CA GLU A 36 10.82 0.10 4.33
C GLU A 36 9.80 -0.82 3.65
N VAL A 37 8.53 -0.71 4.04
CA VAL A 37 7.39 -1.27 3.33
C VAL A 37 6.48 -0.13 2.87
N ILE A 38 6.30 -0.04 1.56
CA ILE A 38 5.48 0.95 0.89
C ILE A 38 4.09 0.34 0.66
N PHE A 39 3.08 0.87 1.34
CA PHE A 39 1.69 0.54 1.08
C PHE A 39 1.24 1.26 -0.18
N VAL A 40 0.60 0.55 -1.11
CA VAL A 40 0.07 1.12 -2.35
C VAL A 40 -1.44 0.87 -2.39
N PRO A 41 -2.26 1.82 -1.88
CA PRO A 41 -3.71 1.76 -2.01
C PRO A 41 -4.11 1.79 -3.48
N THR A 42 -4.92 0.82 -3.92
CA THR A 42 -5.40 0.80 -5.31
C THR A 42 -6.32 1.99 -5.57
N GLY A 43 -6.15 2.70 -6.69
CA GLY A 43 -7.10 3.72 -7.17
C GLY A 43 -8.44 3.09 -7.56
N THR A 44 -8.60 2.70 -8.83
CA THR A 44 -9.75 1.91 -9.28
C THR A 44 -9.36 0.43 -9.42
N PRO A 45 -9.62 -0.43 -8.42
CA PRO A 45 -9.27 -1.86 -8.50
C PRO A 45 -10.06 -2.57 -9.62
N TRP A 46 -9.36 -3.01 -10.66
CA TRP A 46 -9.97 -3.64 -11.86
C TRP A 46 -10.82 -4.87 -11.56
N GLN A 47 -10.49 -5.62 -10.49
CA GLN A 47 -11.21 -6.83 -10.09
C GLN A 47 -12.56 -6.53 -9.43
N LYS A 48 -12.74 -5.30 -8.94
CA LYS A 48 -13.88 -4.88 -8.10
C LYS A 48 -14.78 -3.88 -8.82
N VAL A 49 -14.73 -3.83 -10.15
CA VAL A 49 -15.54 -2.92 -10.99
C VAL A 49 -17.05 -3.05 -10.78
N HIS A 50 -17.51 -4.15 -10.20
CA HIS A 50 -18.92 -4.41 -9.88
C HIS A 50 -19.23 -4.35 -8.37
N GLU A 51 -18.26 -4.00 -7.54
CA GLU A 51 -18.41 -3.87 -6.09
C GLU A 51 -18.45 -2.40 -5.68
N ARG A 52 -19.14 -2.11 -4.57
CA ARG A 52 -19.03 -0.80 -3.94
C ARG A 52 -17.75 -0.78 -3.10
N VAL A 53 -16.79 0.03 -3.53
CA VAL A 53 -15.53 0.28 -2.82
C VAL A 53 -15.57 1.72 -2.29
N ALA A 54 -15.03 1.98 -1.09
CA ALA A 54 -14.89 3.35 -0.61
C ALA A 54 -13.97 4.19 -1.51
N ASP A 55 -14.09 5.51 -1.43
CA ASP A 55 -13.31 6.45 -2.25
C ASP A 55 -11.80 6.16 -2.10
N ALA A 56 -11.06 6.24 -3.20
CA ALA A 56 -9.63 6.00 -3.19
C ALA A 56 -8.90 6.99 -2.26
N GLU A 57 -9.38 8.23 -2.18
CA GLU A 57 -8.80 9.23 -1.29
C GLU A 57 -9.04 8.89 0.19
N ASP A 58 -10.25 8.46 0.55
CA ASP A 58 -10.58 8.03 1.91
C ASP A 58 -9.70 6.84 2.33
N ARG A 59 -9.55 5.84 1.45
CA ARG A 59 -8.71 4.66 1.70
C ARG A 59 -7.24 5.03 1.82
N TYR A 60 -6.75 5.96 1.01
CA TYR A 60 -5.40 6.51 1.13
C TYR A 60 -5.18 7.18 2.48
N LEU A 61 -6.07 8.09 2.89
CA LEU A 61 -5.95 8.82 4.15
C LEU A 61 -6.01 7.87 5.35
N MET A 62 -6.88 6.86 5.32
CA MET A 62 -6.91 5.81 6.34
C MET A 62 -5.59 5.04 6.41
N ALA A 63 -5.00 4.68 5.26
CA ALA A 63 -3.68 4.04 5.21
C ALA A 63 -2.57 4.94 5.78
N VAL A 64 -2.57 6.23 5.46
CA VAL A 64 -1.61 7.20 6.02
C VAL A 64 -1.71 7.25 7.54
N VAL A 65 -2.92 7.38 8.09
CA VAL A 65 -3.12 7.43 9.55
C VAL A 65 -2.71 6.10 10.22
N ALA A 66 -3.08 4.96 9.63
CA ALA A 66 -2.79 3.65 10.20
C ALA A 66 -1.30 3.29 10.19
N THR A 67 -0.52 3.87 9.27
CA THR A 67 0.93 3.60 9.13
C THR A 67 1.80 4.63 9.85
N ALA A 68 1.25 5.79 10.24
CA ALA A 68 2.01 6.95 10.74
C ALA A 68 2.91 6.68 11.96
N SER A 69 2.56 5.70 12.81
CA SER A 69 3.35 5.38 14.01
C SER A 69 4.53 4.45 13.75
N ASN A 70 4.67 3.87 12.56
CA ASN A 70 5.78 2.98 12.23
C ASN A 70 6.71 3.64 11.20
N PRO A 71 7.94 4.03 11.57
CA PRO A 71 8.86 4.75 10.68
C PRO A 71 9.37 3.91 9.50
N ARG A 72 9.14 2.59 9.50
CA ARG A 72 9.45 1.70 8.37
C ARG A 72 8.31 1.62 7.37
N PHE A 73 7.16 2.24 7.63
CA PHE A 73 6.02 2.21 6.73
C PHE A 73 5.84 3.56 6.04
N SER A 74 5.49 3.51 4.77
CA SER A 74 5.07 4.67 3.99
C SER A 74 3.88 4.30 3.11
N VAL A 75 3.19 5.32 2.58
CA VAL A 75 2.04 5.12 1.70
C VAL A 75 2.29 5.88 0.40
N SER A 76 2.28 5.15 -0.72
CA SER A 76 2.41 5.73 -2.06
C SER A 76 1.03 6.06 -2.64
N ARG A 77 0.95 7.20 -3.33
CA ARG A 77 -0.24 7.63 -4.07
C ARG A 77 -0.27 7.18 -5.52
N ILE A 78 0.76 6.46 -5.99
CA ILE A 78 0.97 6.17 -7.42
C ILE A 78 -0.25 5.59 -8.14
N ASP A 79 -1.01 4.74 -7.45
CA ASP A 79 -2.22 4.12 -8.00
C ASP A 79 -3.49 4.95 -7.73
N VAL A 80 -3.52 5.74 -6.65
CA VAL A 80 -4.64 6.63 -6.30
C VAL A 80 -4.75 7.76 -7.31
N ASP A 81 -3.62 8.34 -7.69
CA ASP A 81 -3.55 9.47 -8.61
C ASP A 81 -3.63 9.03 -10.10
N ARG A 82 -3.64 7.72 -10.36
CA ARG A 82 -3.73 7.16 -11.71
C ARG A 82 -5.20 7.06 -12.17
N PRO A 83 -5.55 7.62 -13.34
CA PRO A 83 -6.89 7.46 -13.89
C PRO A 83 -7.13 6.02 -14.40
N GLY A 84 -8.36 5.54 -14.22
CA GLY A 84 -8.79 4.24 -14.73
C GLY A 84 -8.36 3.04 -13.86
N PRO A 85 -8.57 1.81 -14.36
CA PRO A 85 -8.25 0.60 -13.62
C PRO A 85 -6.75 0.48 -13.31
N THR A 86 -6.41 0.06 -12.09
CA THR A 86 -5.02 -0.04 -11.64
C THR A 86 -4.51 -1.47 -11.71
N TYR A 87 -3.44 -1.72 -12.48
CA TYR A 87 -2.77 -3.01 -12.59
C TYR A 87 -1.35 -2.94 -12.04
N THR A 88 -0.92 -3.97 -11.31
CA THR A 88 0.42 -4.02 -10.68
C THR A 88 1.57 -3.88 -11.67
N ILE A 89 1.41 -4.35 -12.92
CA ILE A 89 2.43 -4.22 -13.98
C ILE A 89 2.68 -2.76 -14.36
N ASP A 90 1.68 -1.90 -14.22
CA ASP A 90 1.82 -0.48 -14.50
C ASP A 90 2.42 0.26 -13.29
N THR A 91 2.33 -0.33 -12.09
CA THR A 91 2.82 0.25 -10.82
C THR A 91 4.32 0.03 -10.61
N LEU A 92 4.89 -1.08 -11.11
CA LEU A 92 6.29 -1.52 -10.91
C LEU A 92 7.17 -1.24 -12.14
#